data_AF-A0A0R3R031-F1
#
_entry.id   AF-A0A0R3R031-F1
#
_cell.length_a   1.000
_cell.length_b   1.000
_cell.length_c   1.000
_cell.angle_alpha   90.00
_cell.angle_beta   90.00
_cell.angle_gamma   90.00
#
_symmetry.space_group_name_H-M   'P 1'
#
loop_
_entity.id
_entity.type
_entity.pdbx_description
1 polymer ?
#
loop_
_entity_poly.entity_id
_entity_poly.type
_entity_poly.pdbx_seq_one_letter_code
_entity_poly.pdbx_strand_id
1 'polypeptide(L)'
;MEATALYPSIYLPRRNSGAGGCLYVTSVLQEAKRCAEKLKPSVPIFTFIGFEYFPLNLTDPFYTEQDLFNSLHRSFDMGIQGAIIWSTSKDMANRCLSIGNYIRDHLGPEVENLKKLSEICDNAKTNRITANYTHEPLCAMRNGLYKYCHKINKKWDHSFSTSIVSTSTVTSKKKAK
;
A
#
# COMPACT_ATOMS: atom_id res chain seq x y z
N MET A 1 -22.21 13.11 -14.64
CA MET A 1 -21.05 13.37 -13.76
C MET A 1 -19.81 13.08 -14.59
N GLU A 2 -18.90 14.05 -14.70
CA GLU A 2 -17.79 14.06 -15.69
C GLU A 2 -16.44 13.57 -15.13
N ALA A 3 -16.40 13.12 -13.88
CA ALA A 3 -15.15 12.66 -13.28
C ALA A 3 -14.66 11.36 -13.96
N THR A 4 -13.38 11.33 -14.35
CA THR A 4 -12.72 10.15 -14.93
C THR A 4 -11.94 9.34 -13.90
N ALA A 5 -11.80 9.85 -12.67
CA ALA A 5 -11.20 9.21 -11.52
C ALA A 5 -11.64 9.91 -10.22
N LEU A 6 -11.45 9.25 -9.06
CA LEU A 6 -11.61 9.86 -7.74
C LEU A 6 -10.26 10.00 -7.03
N TYR A 7 -10.09 11.10 -6.30
CA TYR A 7 -8.82 11.47 -5.65
C TYR A 7 -8.97 11.73 -4.14
N PRO A 8 -9.37 10.73 -3.33
CA PRO A 8 -9.54 10.92 -1.90
C PRO A 8 -8.19 11.25 -1.24
N SER A 9 -8.18 12.26 -0.36
CA SER A 9 -7.05 12.52 0.53
C SER A 9 -7.16 11.66 1.78
N ILE A 10 -6.07 10.98 2.12
CA ILE A 10 -5.96 10.10 3.29
C ILE A 10 -4.77 10.49 4.18
N TYR A 11 -4.48 11.79 4.26
CA TYR A 11 -3.42 12.30 5.13
C TYR A 11 -3.71 11.96 6.59
N LEU A 12 -2.74 11.36 7.26
CA LEU A 12 -2.79 11.10 8.69
C LEU A 12 -2.46 12.40 9.44
N PRO A 13 -3.36 12.89 10.31
CA PRO A 13 -3.22 14.19 10.94
C PRO A 13 -2.22 14.19 12.09
N ARG A 14 -1.88 13.02 12.63
CA ARG A 14 -1.03 12.90 13.81
C ARG A 14 -0.16 11.64 13.73
N ARG A 15 1.02 11.74 14.33
CA ARG A 15 1.95 10.63 14.49
C ARG A 15 1.40 9.54 15.40
N ASN A 16 1.72 8.29 15.08
CA ASN A 16 1.31 7.11 15.81
C ASN A 16 -0.21 7.02 15.91
N SER A 17 -0.89 7.22 14.78
CA SER A 17 -2.36 7.15 14.72
C SER A 17 -2.89 5.76 15.10
N GLY A 18 -2.02 4.73 15.08
CA GLY A 18 -2.33 3.38 15.55
C GLY A 18 -3.56 2.81 14.85
N ALA A 19 -4.45 2.17 15.61
CA ALA A 19 -5.71 1.65 15.08
C ALA A 19 -6.63 2.77 14.52
N GLY A 20 -6.58 3.98 15.09
CA GLY A 20 -7.37 5.12 14.63
C GLY A 20 -7.02 5.55 13.22
N GLY A 21 -5.73 5.56 12.88
CA GLY A 21 -5.25 5.86 11.52
C GLY A 21 -5.74 4.84 10.50
N CYS A 22 -5.62 3.55 10.84
CA CYS A 22 -6.13 2.45 10.01
C CYS A 22 -7.64 2.56 9.75
N LEU A 23 -8.44 2.84 10.79
CA LEU A 23 -9.88 3.01 10.65
C LEU A 23 -10.24 4.22 9.81
N TYR A 24 -9.59 5.37 10.04
CA TYR A 24 -9.80 6.59 9.27
C TYR A 24 -9.56 6.37 7.78
N VAL A 25 -8.39 5.84 7.40
CA VAL A 25 -8.06 5.57 5.99
C VAL A 25 -9.06 4.59 5.40
N THR A 26 -9.39 3.51 6.14
CA THR A 26 -10.37 2.52 5.69
C THR A 26 -11.72 3.15 5.38
N SER A 27 -12.23 4.02 6.25
CA SER A 27 -13.52 4.68 6.04
C SER A 27 -13.52 5.61 4.82
N VAL A 28 -12.45 6.39 4.63
CA VAL A 28 -12.33 7.26 3.44
C VAL A 28 -12.31 6.43 2.15
N LEU A 29 -11.55 5.33 2.13
CA LEU A 29 -11.44 4.47 0.96
C LEU A 29 -12.72 3.68 0.67
N GLN A 30 -13.43 3.22 1.70
CA GLN A 30 -14.74 2.59 1.55
C GLN A 30 -15.73 3.55 0.89
N GLU A 31 -15.77 4.79 1.35
CA GLU A 31 -16.66 5.81 0.79
C GLU A 31 -16.27 6.17 -0.64
N ALA A 32 -14.97 6.31 -0.93
CA ALA A 32 -14.49 6.53 -2.30
C ALA A 32 -14.92 5.40 -3.25
N LYS A 33 -14.82 4.13 -2.82
CA LYS A 33 -15.30 2.97 -3.59
C LYS A 33 -16.81 3.01 -3.80
N ARG A 34 -17.58 3.29 -2.75
CA ARG A 34 -19.05 3.43 -2.83
C ARG A 34 -19.46 4.55 -3.80
N CYS A 35 -18.66 5.61 -3.91
CA CYS A 35 -18.89 6.70 -4.87
C CYS A 35 -18.47 6.31 -6.29
N ALA A 36 -17.32 5.65 -6.47
CA ALA A 36 -16.85 5.17 -7.78
C ALA A 36 -17.83 4.19 -8.43
N GLU A 37 -18.40 3.26 -7.65
CA GLU A 37 -19.38 2.28 -8.13
C GLU A 37 -20.71 2.89 -8.58
N LYS A 38 -21.05 4.09 -8.09
CA LYS A 38 -22.23 4.84 -8.54
C LYS A 38 -22.01 5.52 -9.90
N LEU A 39 -20.76 5.70 -10.31
CA LEU A 39 -20.42 6.23 -11.62
C LEU A 39 -20.50 5.10 -12.65
N LYS A 40 -21.02 5.41 -13.84
CA LYS A 40 -21.17 4.47 -14.95
C LYS A 40 -20.46 5.03 -16.18
N PRO A 41 -19.33 4.44 -16.63
CA PRO A 41 -18.64 3.32 -16.00
C PRO A 41 -18.02 3.68 -14.63
N SER A 42 -17.73 2.67 -13.81
CA SER A 42 -16.97 2.88 -12.57
C SER A 42 -15.61 3.46 -12.91
N VAL A 43 -15.15 4.41 -12.10
CA VAL A 43 -13.88 5.11 -12.31
C VAL A 43 -12.80 4.60 -11.37
N PRO A 44 -11.51 4.68 -11.74
CA PRO A 44 -10.41 4.35 -10.84
C PRO A 44 -10.29 5.35 -9.69
N ILE A 45 -9.64 4.92 -8.61
CA ILE A 45 -9.33 5.72 -7.43
C ILE A 45 -7.82 5.85 -7.29
N PHE A 46 -7.34 7.08 -7.11
CA PHE A 46 -5.94 7.39 -6.83
C PHE A 46 -5.84 8.19 -5.54
N THR A 47 -5.25 7.62 -4.49
CA THR A 47 -5.21 8.26 -3.17
C THR A 47 -4.17 9.36 -3.10
N PHE A 48 -4.52 10.53 -2.57
CA PHE A 48 -3.53 11.50 -2.13
C PHE A 48 -3.00 11.08 -0.75
N ILE A 49 -1.70 10.73 -0.71
CA ILE A 49 -1.00 10.24 0.48
C ILE A 49 0.12 11.21 0.82
N GLY A 50 0.27 11.51 2.11
CA GLY A 50 1.40 12.26 2.65
C GLY A 50 2.45 11.29 3.17
N PHE A 51 3.68 11.75 3.28
CA PHE A 51 4.74 11.04 4.02
C PHE A 51 5.29 11.88 5.16
N GLU A 52 4.68 13.06 5.39
CA GLU A 52 4.97 13.99 6.46
C GLU A 52 3.66 14.37 7.17
N TYR A 53 3.72 14.60 8.49
CA TYR A 53 2.61 15.10 9.29
C TYR A 53 2.47 16.61 9.16
N PHE A 54 1.22 17.08 9.14
CA PHE A 54 0.89 18.50 9.11
C PHE A 54 0.11 18.92 10.37
N PRO A 55 0.45 20.05 11.01
CA PRO A 55 1.53 20.99 10.65
C PRO A 55 2.93 20.37 10.82
N LEU A 56 3.87 20.76 9.94
CA LEU A 56 5.22 20.19 9.91
C LEU A 56 5.95 20.43 11.24
N ASN A 57 6.45 19.34 11.83
CA ASN A 57 7.47 19.38 12.88
C ASN A 57 8.83 19.06 12.26
N LEU A 58 9.72 20.05 12.17
CA LEU A 58 10.99 19.91 11.45
C LEU A 58 11.97 18.89 12.07
N THR A 59 11.78 18.49 13.34
CA THR A 59 12.68 17.50 13.96
C THR A 59 12.38 16.07 13.53
N ASP A 60 11.11 15.74 13.30
CA ASP A 60 10.66 14.39 12.94
C ASP A 60 9.31 14.48 12.20
N PRO A 61 9.32 15.01 10.96
CA PRO A 61 8.09 15.30 10.24
C PRO A 61 7.49 14.04 9.63
N PHE A 62 8.24 12.95 9.49
CA PHE A 62 7.89 11.85 8.61
C PHE A 62 6.98 10.81 9.24
N TYR A 63 6.20 10.13 8.40
CA TYR A 63 5.37 9.03 8.84
C TYR A 63 6.20 7.93 9.48
N THR A 64 5.66 7.32 10.54
CA THR A 64 6.27 6.11 11.08
C THR A 64 6.00 4.95 10.15
N GLU A 65 6.76 3.86 10.27
CA GLU A 65 6.48 2.62 9.53
C GLU A 65 5.01 2.22 9.68
N GLN A 66 4.50 2.20 10.92
CA GLN A 66 3.08 1.93 11.22
C GLN A 66 2.11 2.83 10.45
N ASP A 67 2.42 4.11 10.30
CA ASP A 67 1.56 5.07 9.61
C ASP A 67 1.71 5.01 8.08
N LEU A 68 2.87 4.57 7.55
CA LEU A 68 3.00 4.13 6.15
C LEU A 68 2.12 2.89 5.86
N PHE A 69 2.09 1.91 6.77
CA PHE A 69 1.20 0.74 6.65
C PHE A 69 -0.27 1.14 6.68
N ASN A 70 -0.64 2.01 7.62
CA ASN A 70 -2.01 2.50 7.76
C ASN A 70 -2.51 3.29 6.54
N SER A 71 -1.61 3.82 5.70
CA SER A 71 -1.93 4.65 4.53
C SER A 71 -1.66 3.93 3.20
N LEU A 72 -0.40 3.75 2.83
CA LEU A 72 0.03 3.23 1.54
C LEU A 72 -0.33 1.75 1.37
N HIS A 73 0.06 0.89 2.32
CA HIS A 73 -0.32 -0.54 2.28
C HIS A 73 -1.82 -0.71 2.38
N ARG A 74 -2.49 0.08 3.23
CA ARG A 74 -3.94 0.00 3.34
C ARG A 74 -4.66 0.31 2.03
N SER A 75 -4.14 1.27 1.26
CA SER A 75 -4.66 1.55 -0.08
C SER A 75 -4.48 0.36 -1.02
N PHE A 76 -3.31 -0.29 -0.99
CA PHE A 76 -3.04 -1.50 -1.76
C PHE A 76 -3.98 -2.65 -1.37
N ASP A 77 -4.10 -2.97 -0.07
CA ASP A 77 -4.96 -4.03 0.46
C ASP A 77 -6.43 -3.83 0.05
N MET A 78 -6.88 -2.58 0.02
CA MET A 78 -8.25 -2.24 -0.38
C MET A 78 -8.47 -2.23 -1.90
N GLY A 79 -7.44 -2.56 -2.68
CA GLY A 79 -7.50 -2.65 -4.14
C GLY A 79 -7.69 -1.29 -4.80
N ILE A 80 -7.08 -0.24 -4.26
CA ILE A 80 -7.01 1.09 -4.88
C ILE A 80 -6.00 1.04 -6.04
N GLN A 81 -6.28 1.78 -7.13
CA GLN A 81 -5.52 1.66 -8.38
C GLN A 81 -4.15 2.35 -8.36
N GLY A 82 -3.96 3.31 -7.45
CA GLY A 82 -2.65 3.93 -7.25
C GLY A 82 -2.66 4.98 -6.16
N ALA A 83 -1.48 5.55 -5.90
CA ALA A 83 -1.27 6.59 -4.91
C ALA A 83 -0.48 7.76 -5.52
N ILE A 84 -0.84 8.97 -5.11
CA ILE A 84 -0.16 10.22 -5.41
C ILE A 84 0.48 10.68 -4.10
N ILE A 85 1.81 10.61 -4.06
CA ILE A 85 2.60 11.01 -2.90
C ILE A 85 2.79 12.53 -2.95
N TRP A 86 2.40 13.22 -1.90
CA TRP A 86 2.40 14.68 -1.83
C TRP A 86 3.13 15.19 -0.60
N SER A 87 3.83 16.31 -0.76
CA SER A 87 4.43 17.10 0.32
C SER A 87 4.29 18.60 0.00
N THR A 88 4.39 19.44 1.03
CA THR A 88 4.38 20.89 0.87
C THR A 88 5.72 21.41 0.33
N SER A 89 5.68 22.52 -0.42
CA SER A 89 6.89 23.27 -0.82
C SER A 89 7.49 24.10 0.31
N LYS A 90 6.80 24.26 1.43
CA LYS A 90 7.26 25.07 2.57
C LYS A 90 8.62 24.58 3.08
N ASP A 91 9.61 25.47 3.14
CA ASP A 91 10.98 25.19 3.62
C ASP A 91 11.65 23.98 2.92
N MET A 92 11.28 23.68 1.67
CA MET A 92 11.75 22.48 0.96
C MET A 92 13.28 22.42 0.84
N ALA A 93 13.93 23.55 0.54
CA ALA A 93 15.39 23.62 0.44
C ALA A 93 16.11 23.12 1.71
N ASN A 94 15.54 23.35 2.89
CA ASN A 94 16.09 22.93 4.18
C ASN A 94 15.75 21.48 4.53
N ARG A 95 14.80 20.86 3.82
CA ARG A 95 14.31 19.50 4.07
C ARG A 95 14.74 18.49 3.01
N CYS A 96 15.33 18.92 1.89
CA CYS A 96 15.74 18.03 0.80
C CYS A 96 16.55 16.82 1.27
N LEU A 97 17.54 17.02 2.15
CA LEU A 97 18.38 15.93 2.66
C LEU A 97 17.59 14.95 3.53
N SER A 98 16.75 15.45 4.44
CA SER A 98 15.96 14.58 5.33
C SER A 98 14.86 13.84 4.57
N ILE A 99 14.21 14.49 3.59
CA ILE A 99 13.27 13.85 2.66
C ILE A 99 13.98 12.76 1.85
N GLY A 100 15.15 13.08 1.29
CA GLY A 100 15.95 12.14 0.51
C GLY A 100 16.35 10.91 1.33
N ASN A 101 16.76 11.10 2.58
CA ASN A 101 17.05 10.01 3.51
C ASN A 101 15.80 9.18 3.80
N TYR A 102 14.68 9.82 4.11
CA TYR A 102 13.43 9.11 4.40
C TYR A 102 12.92 8.29 3.20
N ILE A 103 13.04 8.83 1.98
CA ILE A 103 12.69 8.10 0.75
C ILE A 103 13.61 6.90 0.57
N ARG A 104 14.93 7.08 0.71
CA ARG A 104 15.89 5.99 0.53
C ARG A 104 15.71 4.88 1.56
N ASP A 105 15.49 5.26 2.81
CA ASP A 105 15.61 4.32 3.95
C ASP A 105 14.24 3.75 4.39
N HIS A 106 13.12 4.38 4.01
CA HIS A 106 11.77 3.95 4.43
C HIS A 106 10.77 3.88 3.27
N LEU A 107 10.37 5.02 2.69
CA LEU A 107 9.25 5.07 1.75
C LEU A 107 9.53 4.34 0.43
N GLY A 108 10.75 4.47 -0.10
CA GLY A 108 11.18 3.85 -1.37
C GLY A 108 11.12 2.32 -1.31
N PRO A 109 11.77 1.67 -0.32
CA PRO A 109 11.66 0.23 -0.12
C PRO A 109 10.22 -0.29 -0.01
N GLU A 110 9.34 0.43 0.71
CA GLU A 110 7.93 0.05 0.84
C GLU A 110 7.17 0.14 -0.50
N VAL A 111 7.41 1.19 -1.28
CA VAL A 111 6.83 1.33 -2.63
C VAL A 111 7.33 0.22 -3.57
N GLU A 112 8.61 -0.14 -3.50
CA GLU A 112 9.16 -1.24 -4.30
C GLU A 112 8.54 -2.59 -3.93
N ASN A 113 8.37 -2.85 -2.63
CA ASN A 113 7.72 -4.06 -2.13
C ASN A 113 6.27 -4.17 -2.63
N LEU A 114 5.49 -3.10 -2.53
CA LEU A 114 4.11 -3.08 -3.01
C LEU A 114 3.99 -3.27 -4.52
N LYS A 115 4.95 -2.74 -5.31
CA LYS A 115 5.00 -3.00 -6.76
C LYS A 115 5.21 -4.49 -7.07
N LYS A 116 6.18 -5.13 -6.40
CA LYS A 116 6.43 -6.57 -6.54
C LYS A 116 5.20 -7.39 -6.17
N LEU A 117 4.52 -7.04 -5.07
CA LEU A 117 3.28 -7.68 -4.67
C LEU A 117 2.18 -7.48 -5.71
N SER A 118 2.02 -6.28 -6.27
CA SER A 118 1.07 -6.02 -7.36
C SER A 118 1.32 -6.91 -8.57
N GLU A 119 2.57 -7.04 -9.01
CA GLU A 119 2.95 -7.88 -10.14
C GLU A 119 2.61 -9.36 -9.90
N ILE A 120 2.92 -9.88 -8.71
CA ILE A 120 2.54 -11.24 -8.29
C ILE A 120 1.02 -11.42 -8.38
N CYS A 121 0.25 -10.44 -7.90
CA CYS A 121 -1.20 -10.51 -7.88
C CYS A 121 -1.85 -10.40 -9.25
N ASP A 122 -1.28 -9.64 -10.17
CA ASP A 122 -1.77 -9.54 -11.53
C ASP A 122 -1.44 -10.80 -12.36
N ASN A 123 -0.27 -11.38 -12.14
CA ASN A 123 0.11 -12.69 -12.72
C ASN A 123 -0.80 -13.81 -12.21
N ALA A 124 -1.13 -13.83 -10.91
CA ALA A 124 -2.03 -14.82 -10.33
C ALA A 124 -3.46 -14.74 -10.90
N LYS A 125 -3.98 -13.53 -11.15
CA LYS A 125 -5.30 -13.35 -11.81
C LYS A 125 -5.31 -13.89 -13.24
N THR A 126 -4.21 -13.72 -13.97
CA THR A 126 -4.08 -14.10 -15.38
C THR A 126 -3.95 -15.62 -15.55
N ASN A 127 -3.26 -16.30 -14.62
CA ASN A 127 -3.01 -17.74 -14.65
C ASN A 127 -4.14 -18.61 -14.05
N ARG A 128 -5.36 -18.07 -13.94
CA ARG A 128 -6.53 -18.72 -13.30
C ARG A 128 -7.00 -20.06 -13.88
N ILE A 129 -6.38 -20.57 -14.95
CA ILE A 129 -6.71 -21.90 -15.51
C ILE A 129 -6.03 -23.03 -14.71
N THR A 130 -4.98 -22.78 -13.92
CA THR A 130 -4.23 -23.85 -13.22
C THR A 130 -3.67 -23.44 -11.86
N ALA A 131 -4.48 -23.08 -10.86
CA ALA A 131 -3.88 -22.81 -9.54
C ALA A 131 -4.76 -23.16 -8.35
N ASN A 132 -4.47 -24.31 -7.78
CA ASN A 132 -4.85 -24.74 -6.44
C ASN A 132 -3.83 -24.20 -5.40
N TYR A 133 -3.47 -22.90 -5.46
CA TYR A 133 -2.32 -22.36 -4.72
C TYR A 133 -2.66 -21.27 -3.67
N THR A 134 -1.92 -21.37 -2.58
CA THR A 134 -1.87 -20.67 -1.29
C THR A 134 -1.63 -19.14 -1.32
N HIS A 135 -1.82 -18.47 -2.45
CA HIS A 135 -1.56 -17.01 -2.61
C HIS A 135 -2.82 -16.13 -2.52
N GLU A 136 -4.00 -16.73 -2.32
CA GLU A 136 -5.25 -16.03 -1.99
C GLU A 136 -5.10 -14.93 -0.91
N PRO A 137 -4.38 -15.13 0.23
CA PRO A 137 -4.27 -14.09 1.25
C PRO A 137 -3.39 -12.89 0.86
N LEU A 138 -2.48 -13.04 -0.12
CA LEU A 138 -1.59 -11.96 -0.57
C LEU A 138 -2.28 -10.99 -1.54
N CYS A 139 -3.20 -11.52 -2.35
CA CYS A 139 -3.77 -10.81 -3.49
C CYS A 139 -5.26 -10.51 -3.36
N ALA A 140 -5.89 -11.06 -2.33
CA ALA A 140 -7.29 -10.80 -2.01
C ALA A 140 -7.44 -10.36 -0.54
N MET A 141 -7.61 -9.07 -0.32
CA MET A 141 -8.55 -8.59 0.71
C MET A 141 -9.83 -8.09 0.05
N ARG A 142 -10.43 -8.93 -0.81
CA ARG A 142 -11.86 -8.79 -1.14
C ARG A 142 -12.65 -9.25 0.09
N ASN A 143 -13.10 -8.30 0.91
CA ASN A 143 -14.13 -8.42 1.97
C ASN A 143 -13.68 -8.58 3.44
N GLY A 144 -12.39 -8.48 3.78
CA GLY A 144 -11.88 -8.67 5.15
C GLY A 144 -11.56 -7.41 5.96
N LEU A 145 -12.43 -6.39 5.94
CA LEU A 145 -12.11 -5.00 6.30
C LEU A 145 -11.76 -4.69 7.77
N TYR A 146 -11.93 -5.60 8.74
CA TYR A 146 -11.86 -5.23 10.17
C TYR A 146 -10.77 -5.93 11.00
N LYS A 147 -10.25 -7.09 10.57
CA LYS A 147 -9.35 -7.90 11.42
C LYS A 147 -7.91 -7.36 11.51
N TYR A 148 -7.52 -6.48 10.58
CA TYR A 148 -6.15 -5.96 10.47
C TYR A 148 -5.88 -4.78 11.41
N CYS A 149 -6.79 -3.81 11.51
CA CYS A 149 -6.62 -2.65 12.41
C CYS A 149 -6.58 -3.05 13.90
N HIS A 150 -7.04 -4.26 14.26
CA HIS A 150 -7.11 -4.78 15.64
C HIS A 150 -5.86 -5.55 16.10
N LYS A 151 -4.96 -5.97 15.21
CA LYS A 151 -3.80 -6.82 15.55
C LYS A 151 -2.54 -6.04 15.96
N ILE A 152 -2.65 -4.75 16.26
CA ILE A 152 -1.50 -3.81 16.38
C ILE A 152 -0.83 -3.81 17.78
N ASN A 153 -1.31 -4.60 18.77
CA ASN A 153 -0.74 -4.62 20.14
C ASN A 153 -0.01 -5.90 20.57
N LYS A 154 0.20 -6.90 19.69
CA LYS A 154 1.04 -8.08 20.02
C LYS A 154 1.82 -8.53 18.78
N LYS A 155 3.03 -7.97 18.64
CA LYS A 155 4.04 -8.24 17.59
C LYS A 155 3.48 -8.15 16.17
N TRP A 156 3.93 -7.13 15.43
CA TRP A 156 4.01 -7.24 13.99
C TRP A 156 4.76 -8.52 13.68
N ASP A 157 4.08 -9.49 13.08
CA ASP A 157 4.80 -10.59 12.48
C ASP A 157 5.46 -10.01 11.24
N HIS A 158 6.74 -9.68 11.36
CA HIS A 158 7.58 -9.36 10.20
C HIS A 158 7.66 -10.55 9.23
N SER A 159 7.09 -11.72 9.57
CA SER A 159 6.80 -12.80 8.63
C SER A 159 5.58 -12.46 7.75
N PHE A 160 5.77 -11.51 6.84
CA PHE A 160 5.55 -11.96 5.47
C PHE A 160 6.74 -12.84 5.15
N SER A 161 6.54 -14.15 5.25
CA SER A 161 7.56 -15.15 4.93
C SER A 161 8.11 -14.85 3.53
N THR A 162 9.25 -14.16 3.50
CA THR A 162 10.16 -14.10 2.36
C THR A 162 10.83 -15.47 2.12
N SER A 163 10.49 -16.49 2.91
CA SER A 163 11.06 -17.84 2.83
C SER A 163 10.46 -18.74 1.76
N ILE A 164 9.69 -18.22 0.80
CA ILE A 164 9.26 -19.01 -0.38
C ILE A 164 9.46 -18.20 -1.66
N VAL A 165 10.69 -17.73 -1.88
CA VAL A 165 11.27 -17.75 -3.23
C VAL A 165 12.31 -18.85 -3.22
N SER A 166 11.85 -20.11 -3.16
CA SER A 166 12.70 -21.23 -3.53
C SER A 166 12.89 -21.16 -5.05
N THR A 167 14.06 -20.70 -5.46
CA THR A 167 14.58 -20.82 -6.81
C THR A 167 14.39 -22.26 -7.27
N SER A 168 13.42 -22.50 -8.16
CA SER A 168 13.30 -23.78 -8.82
C SER A 168 14.43 -23.84 -9.84
N THR A 169 15.48 -24.60 -9.52
CA THR A 169 16.52 -24.98 -10.46
C THR A 169 15.87 -25.68 -11.66
N VAL A 170 15.94 -25.04 -12.83
CA VAL A 170 15.61 -25.66 -14.11
C VAL A 170 16.60 -26.80 -14.35
N THR A 171 16.15 -28.03 -14.17
CA THR A 171 16.89 -29.22 -14.56
C THR A 171 16.76 -29.39 -16.08
N SER A 172 17.82 -29.00 -16.81
CA SER A 172 17.97 -29.36 -18.22
C SER A 172 18.07 -30.88 -18.35
N LYS A 173 17.03 -31.51 -18.92
CA LYS A 173 17.09 -32.88 -19.42
C LYS A 173 18.11 -32.93 -20.57
N LYS A 174 19.30 -33.51 -20.32
CA LYS A 174 20.19 -33.99 -21.38
C LYS A 174 19.44 -35.08 -22.17
N LYS A 175 19.15 -34.80 -23.43
CA LYS A 175 18.71 -35.80 -24.42
C LYS A 175 19.93 -36.66 -24.76
N ALA A 176 19.84 -37.96 -24.51
CA ALA A 176 20.79 -38.94 -25.01
C ALA A 176 20.70 -39.02 -26.54
N LYS A 177 21.86 -39.02 -27.20
CA LYS A 177 22.07 -39.55 -28.53
C LYS A 177 23.43 -40.22 -28.55
#